data_AF-A0A0G1HGJ2-F1
#
_entry.id   AF-A0A0G1HGJ2-F1
#
_cell.length_a   1.000
_cell.length_b   1.000
_cell.length_c   1.000
_cell.angle_alpha   90.00
_cell.angle_beta   90.00
_cell.angle_gamma   90.00
#
_symmetry.space_group_name_H-M   'P 1'
#
loop_
_entity.id
_entity.type
_entity.pdbx_description
1 polymer ?
#
loop_
_entity_poly.entity_id
_entity_poly.type
_entity_poly.pdbx_seq_one_letter_code
_entity_poly.pdbx_strand_id
1 'polypeptide(L)'
;MNQKRFSNTLVIILALVIIAGVVGYFIFFQKQEIPPTVTNTPIPSTSQNTEPPATSVSETPSLSADKKSVVVDSKIWLSIDNDTIFNWFKIESQLCDGYNLTSTSDRKMFCENKTSFKNQTRFASIVVSPDKMKIGFTIESDTLSPDKVAGIFLRSTNKVQILTSYYLGNEFISFSPNGTNFAYRDGCWETICAFYIKNSETLADKINFIPPEVDMRGNYEFVRWISDNQAEYKLGNELKRASF
;
A
#
# COMPACT_ATOMS: atom_id res chain seq x y z
N MET A 1 -29.99 -32.63 -19.80
CA MET A 1 -28.78 -33.28 -19.26
C MET A 1 -28.92 -33.43 -17.75
N ASN A 2 -28.70 -34.64 -17.21
CA ASN A 2 -29.03 -35.01 -15.82
C ASN A 2 -28.14 -34.28 -14.81
N GLN A 3 -28.74 -33.38 -14.02
CA GLN A 3 -28.10 -32.55 -12.99
C GLN A 3 -27.32 -33.37 -11.94
N LYS A 4 -27.70 -34.64 -11.72
CA LYS A 4 -27.01 -35.57 -10.82
C LYS A 4 -25.63 -36.02 -11.31
N ARG A 5 -25.35 -36.02 -12.63
CA ARG A 5 -24.03 -36.41 -13.16
C ARG A 5 -22.99 -35.29 -13.06
N PHE A 6 -23.44 -34.02 -13.10
CA PHE A 6 -22.53 -32.87 -13.05
C PHE A 6 -21.97 -32.62 -11.65
N SER A 7 -22.80 -32.83 -10.61
CA SER A 7 -22.39 -32.64 -9.23
C SER A 7 -21.29 -33.63 -8.80
N ASN A 8 -21.38 -34.89 -9.23
CA ASN A 8 -20.38 -35.90 -8.89
C ASN A 8 -19.01 -35.61 -9.54
N THR A 9 -18.98 -35.13 -10.78
CA THR A 9 -17.73 -34.77 -11.46
C THR A 9 -17.07 -33.57 -10.79
N LEU A 10 -17.85 -32.58 -10.35
CA LEU A 10 -17.33 -31.38 -9.69
C LEU A 10 -16.70 -31.69 -8.33
N VAL A 11 -17.32 -32.60 -7.55
CA VAL A 11 -16.78 -33.04 -6.25
C VAL A 11 -15.46 -33.79 -6.40
N ILE A 12 -15.33 -34.64 -7.43
CA ILE A 12 -14.07 -35.38 -7.70
C ILE A 12 -12.93 -34.42 -8.07
N ILE A 13 -13.21 -33.39 -8.87
CA ILE A 13 -12.20 -32.39 -9.25
C ILE A 13 -11.74 -31.61 -8.01
N LEU A 14 -12.67 -31.18 -7.14
CA LEU A 14 -12.34 -30.47 -5.91
C LEU A 14 -11.49 -31.33 -4.96
N ALA A 15 -11.80 -32.61 -4.82
CA ALA A 15 -11.02 -33.53 -3.99
C ALA A 15 -9.58 -33.70 -4.51
N LEU A 16 -9.39 -33.80 -5.83
CA LEU A 16 -8.06 -33.93 -6.43
C LEU A 16 -7.20 -32.67 -6.25
N VAL A 17 -7.79 -31.47 -6.32
CA VAL A 17 -7.08 -30.20 -6.08
C VAL A 17 -6.62 -30.10 -4.63
N ILE A 18 -7.45 -30.52 -3.68
CA ILE A 18 -7.09 -30.51 -2.25
C ILE A 18 -5.93 -31.48 -1.97
N ILE A 19 -6.00 -32.70 -2.52
CA ILE A 19 -4.93 -33.70 -2.33
C ILE A 19 -3.60 -33.20 -2.93
N ALA A 20 -3.62 -32.63 -4.14
CA ALA A 20 -2.43 -32.05 -4.76
C ALA A 20 -1.85 -30.89 -3.94
N GLY A 21 -2.71 -30.03 -3.37
CA GLY A 21 -2.31 -28.94 -2.48
C GLY A 21 -1.63 -29.42 -1.21
N VAL A 22 -2.17 -30.47 -0.57
CA VAL A 22 -1.59 -31.04 0.66
C VAL A 22 -0.24 -31.70 0.39
N VAL A 23 -0.10 -32.44 -0.72
CA VAL A 23 1.20 -33.05 -1.10
C VAL A 23 2.24 -31.98 -1.44
N GLY A 24 1.86 -30.93 -2.17
CA GLY A 24 2.75 -29.80 -2.48
C GLY A 24 3.22 -29.05 -1.23
N TYR A 25 2.33 -28.87 -0.24
CA TYR A 25 2.66 -28.23 1.04
C TYR A 25 3.68 -29.07 1.84
N PHE A 26 3.51 -30.39 1.91
CA PHE A 26 4.42 -31.28 2.64
C PHE A 26 5.82 -31.36 2.02
N ILE A 27 5.93 -31.35 0.69
CA ILE A 27 7.24 -31.38 0.00
C ILE A 27 8.01 -30.07 0.20
N PHE A 28 7.31 -28.93 0.28
CA PHE A 28 7.94 -27.63 0.49
C PHE A 28 8.53 -27.48 1.91
N PHE A 29 7.86 -28.02 2.93
CA PHE A 29 8.33 -27.94 4.31
C PHE A 29 9.48 -28.92 4.65
N GLN A 30 9.62 -30.04 3.94
CA GLN A 30 10.79 -30.92 4.13
C GLN A 30 12.11 -30.33 3.61
N LYS A 31 12.08 -29.27 2.80
CA LYS A 31 13.30 -28.64 2.22
C LYS A 31 13.92 -27.54 3.08
N GLN A 32 13.35 -27.19 4.23
CA GLN A 32 13.98 -26.26 5.17
C GLN A 32 14.79 -27.01 6.23
N GLU A 33 15.98 -27.49 5.84
CA GLU A 33 17.01 -27.85 6.81
C GLU A 33 17.70 -26.57 7.33
N ILE A 34 17.65 -26.36 8.64
CA ILE A 34 18.30 -25.25 9.35
C ILE A 34 19.76 -25.64 9.59
N PRO A 35 20.77 -24.84 9.18
CA PRO A 35 22.16 -25.14 9.49
C PRO A 35 22.48 -24.93 10.99
N PRO A 36 23.36 -25.73 11.60
CA PRO A 36 23.61 -25.72 13.03
C PRO A 36 24.41 -24.49 13.50
N THR A 37 23.98 -23.96 14.65
CA THR A 37 24.65 -22.95 15.47
C THR A 37 26.06 -23.41 15.86
N VAL A 38 27.09 -22.64 15.49
CA VAL A 38 28.46 -22.81 16.01
C VAL A 38 28.66 -21.88 17.20
N THR A 39 28.73 -22.48 18.38
CA THR A 39 29.24 -21.86 19.61
C THR A 39 30.76 -21.88 19.57
N ASN A 40 31.42 -20.73 19.75
CA ASN A 40 32.81 -20.70 20.20
C ASN A 40 33.07 -19.55 21.19
N THR A 41 33.70 -19.96 22.29
CA THR A 41 34.09 -19.34 23.57
C THR A 41 35.05 -18.13 23.42
N PRO A 42 35.11 -17.19 24.40
CA PRO A 42 35.89 -15.93 24.30
C PRO A 42 37.36 -16.06 24.76
N ILE A 43 38.15 -14.97 24.53
CA ILE A 43 39.39 -14.46 25.22
C ILE A 43 40.51 -14.09 24.19
N PRO A 44 41.41 -13.09 24.38
CA PRO A 44 41.37 -11.81 25.11
C PRO A 44 41.69 -10.57 24.21
N SER A 45 41.40 -9.38 24.74
CA SER A 45 41.67 -8.06 24.16
C SER A 45 43.12 -7.81 23.77
N THR A 46 43.31 -7.21 22.58
CA THR A 46 44.47 -6.36 22.27
C THR A 46 43.95 -5.03 21.73
N SER A 47 44.22 -3.95 22.45
CA SER A 47 43.84 -2.59 22.09
C SER A 47 44.58 -2.14 20.83
N GLN A 48 43.84 -1.89 19.75
CA GLN A 48 44.26 -0.97 18.70
C GLN A 48 43.15 0.05 18.47
N ASN A 49 43.55 1.30 18.66
CA ASN A 49 42.75 2.50 18.53
C ASN A 49 42.47 2.71 17.02
N THR A 50 41.31 2.23 16.55
CA THR A 50 40.81 2.54 15.22
C THR A 50 39.61 3.46 15.39
N GLU A 51 39.75 4.67 14.88
CA GLU A 51 38.70 5.67 14.74
C GLU A 51 37.42 5.04 14.16
N PRO A 52 36.23 5.29 14.73
CA PRO A 52 34.99 4.75 14.17
C PRO A 52 34.83 5.28 12.74
N PRO A 53 34.51 4.44 11.74
CA PRO A 53 34.09 4.97 10.45
C PRO A 53 32.85 5.83 10.70
N ALA A 54 32.93 7.09 10.30
CA ALA A 54 31.84 8.04 10.37
C ALA A 54 30.59 7.45 9.71
N THR A 55 29.53 7.39 10.52
CA THR A 55 28.12 7.56 10.14
C THR A 55 27.64 6.74 8.94
N SER A 56 27.06 5.56 9.22
CA SER A 56 26.03 5.00 8.34
C SER A 56 24.83 5.96 8.33
N VAL A 57 24.82 6.91 7.40
CA VAL A 57 23.59 7.65 7.09
C VAL A 57 22.65 6.62 6.48
N SER A 58 21.80 6.01 7.32
CA SER A 58 20.65 5.27 6.83
C SER A 58 19.71 6.32 6.25
N GLU A 59 19.92 6.71 5.00
CA GLU A 59 19.12 7.76 4.37
C GLU A 59 17.65 7.33 4.35
N THR A 60 16.80 8.27 4.75
CA THR A 60 15.36 8.07 4.77
C THR A 60 14.82 8.33 3.37
N PRO A 61 13.95 7.46 2.82
CA PRO A 61 13.25 7.71 1.57
C PRO A 61 12.64 9.09 1.51
N SER A 62 12.88 9.77 0.39
CA SER A 62 12.39 11.12 0.13
C SER A 62 11.86 11.23 -1.29
N LEU A 63 11.11 12.30 -1.56
CA LEU A 63 10.71 12.64 -2.92
C LEU A 63 11.83 13.34 -3.66
N SER A 64 11.98 13.03 -4.94
CA SER A 64 12.78 13.83 -5.86
C SER A 64 12.25 15.26 -5.94
N ALA A 65 13.09 16.21 -6.37
CA ALA A 65 12.72 17.63 -6.46
C ALA A 65 11.51 17.87 -7.39
N ASP A 66 11.39 17.10 -8.47
CA ASP A 66 10.27 17.13 -9.41
C ASP A 66 9.04 16.32 -8.94
N LYS A 67 9.15 15.67 -7.77
CA LYS A 67 8.15 14.77 -7.16
C LYS A 67 7.73 13.61 -8.06
N LYS A 68 8.55 13.22 -9.03
CA LYS A 68 8.28 12.10 -9.94
C LYS A 68 8.84 10.77 -9.44
N SER A 69 9.63 10.78 -8.37
CA SER A 69 10.28 9.57 -7.86
C SER A 69 10.45 9.60 -6.35
N VAL A 70 10.44 8.41 -5.75
CA VAL A 70 10.92 8.15 -4.39
C VAL A 70 12.36 7.67 -4.49
N VAL A 71 13.25 8.35 -3.79
CA VAL A 71 14.70 8.17 -3.86
C VAL A 71 15.32 7.89 -2.48
N VAL A 72 16.38 7.10 -2.47
CA VAL A 72 17.27 6.84 -1.32
C VAL A 72 18.69 6.70 -1.83
N ASP A 73 19.66 7.38 -1.22
CA ASP A 73 21.06 7.35 -1.63
C ASP A 73 21.22 7.62 -3.14
N SER A 74 20.44 8.59 -3.66
CA SER A 74 20.36 8.93 -5.09
C SER A 74 19.84 7.81 -6.02
N LYS A 75 19.39 6.68 -5.49
CA LYS A 75 18.79 5.58 -6.25
C LYS A 75 17.26 5.71 -6.25
N ILE A 76 16.67 5.60 -7.44
CA ILE A 76 15.21 5.55 -7.61
C ILE A 76 14.70 4.19 -7.13
N TRP A 77 13.77 4.20 -6.18
CA TRP A 77 13.07 3.01 -5.71
C TRP A 77 11.69 2.87 -6.34
N LEU A 78 10.99 3.99 -6.51
CA LEU A 78 9.69 4.03 -7.16
C LEU A 78 9.62 5.28 -8.04
N SER A 79 9.17 5.13 -9.27
CA SER A 79 8.89 6.26 -10.17
C SER A 79 7.38 6.36 -10.38
N ILE A 80 6.87 7.57 -10.60
CA ILE A 80 5.43 7.82 -10.76
C ILE A 80 4.86 7.11 -11.98
N ASP A 81 5.69 6.90 -13.00
CA ASP A 81 5.40 6.09 -14.19
C ASP A 81 5.64 4.59 -13.96
N ASN A 82 5.60 4.09 -12.73
CA ASN A 82 5.58 2.64 -12.51
C ASN A 82 4.38 2.01 -13.26
N ASP A 83 4.57 0.81 -13.84
CA ASP A 83 3.52 0.17 -14.65
C ASP A 83 2.23 -0.09 -13.87
N THR A 84 2.31 -0.45 -12.59
CA THR A 84 1.11 -0.63 -11.75
C THR A 84 0.37 0.68 -11.55
N ILE A 85 1.09 1.77 -11.29
CA ILE A 85 0.48 3.10 -11.13
C ILE A 85 -0.18 3.52 -12.44
N PHE A 86 0.58 3.51 -13.54
CA PHE A 86 0.09 3.92 -14.86
C PHE A 86 -1.11 3.08 -15.31
N ASN A 87 -1.04 1.76 -15.17
CA ASN A 87 -2.12 0.87 -15.58
C ASN A 87 -3.38 1.04 -14.71
N TRP A 88 -3.23 1.34 -13.42
CA TRP A 88 -4.37 1.66 -12.58
C TRP A 88 -5.10 2.90 -13.09
N PHE A 89 -4.39 4.00 -13.38
CA PHE A 89 -5.00 5.18 -13.99
C PHE A 89 -5.65 4.85 -15.34
N LYS A 90 -4.98 4.05 -16.16
CA LYS A 90 -5.45 3.70 -17.50
C LYS A 90 -6.69 2.79 -17.50
N ILE A 91 -6.84 1.88 -16.54
CA ILE A 91 -7.80 0.77 -16.64
C ILE A 91 -8.82 0.79 -15.48
N GLU A 92 -8.40 1.19 -14.29
CA GLU A 92 -9.21 1.04 -13.08
C GLU A 92 -9.83 2.37 -12.62
N SER A 93 -9.18 3.50 -12.90
CA SER A 93 -9.64 4.82 -12.44
C SER A 93 -10.90 5.36 -13.14
N GLN A 94 -11.34 4.71 -14.23
CA GLN A 94 -12.44 5.14 -15.12
C GLN A 94 -12.25 6.46 -15.88
N LEU A 95 -11.15 7.16 -15.62
CA LEU A 95 -10.79 8.39 -16.33
C LEU A 95 -10.51 8.14 -17.80
N CYS A 96 -10.01 6.95 -18.08
CA CYS A 96 -9.60 6.51 -19.38
C CYS A 96 -10.64 5.61 -20.05
N ASP A 97 -11.90 5.69 -19.61
CA ASP A 97 -13.00 4.95 -20.22
C ASP A 97 -13.64 5.76 -21.36
N GLY A 98 -14.22 5.04 -22.34
CA GLY A 98 -14.60 5.55 -23.67
C GLY A 98 -15.15 6.99 -23.74
N TYR A 99 -16.22 7.31 -23.00
CA TYR A 99 -16.80 8.66 -23.00
C TYR A 99 -15.85 9.72 -22.41
N ASN A 100 -15.12 9.37 -21.35
CA ASN A 100 -14.18 10.28 -20.72
C ASN A 100 -12.98 10.55 -21.64
N LEU A 101 -12.48 9.53 -22.35
CA LEU A 101 -11.38 9.66 -23.32
C LEU A 101 -11.68 10.60 -24.49
N THR A 102 -12.90 10.59 -25.01
CA THR A 102 -13.27 11.39 -26.20
C THR A 102 -13.66 12.82 -25.87
N SER A 103 -13.87 13.13 -24.58
CA SER A 103 -14.26 14.47 -24.13
C SER A 103 -13.17 15.54 -24.32
N THR A 104 -11.88 15.17 -24.31
CA THR A 104 -10.74 16.09 -24.50
C THR A 104 -9.53 15.37 -25.10
N SER A 105 -8.80 16.01 -26.02
CA SER A 105 -7.57 15.48 -26.63
C SER A 105 -6.47 15.18 -25.62
N ASP A 106 -6.38 16.02 -24.59
CA ASP A 106 -5.30 15.99 -23.60
C ASP A 106 -5.45 14.75 -22.70
N ARG A 107 -6.70 14.34 -22.40
CA ARG A 107 -6.98 13.15 -21.62
C ARG A 107 -6.63 11.86 -22.36
N LYS A 108 -6.88 11.79 -23.66
CA LYS A 108 -6.43 10.65 -24.47
C LYS A 108 -4.90 10.49 -24.38
N MET A 109 -4.17 11.60 -24.50
CA MET A 109 -2.71 11.57 -24.39
C MET A 109 -2.25 11.16 -22.98
N PHE A 110 -2.90 11.64 -21.92
CA PHE A 110 -2.65 11.21 -20.55
C PHE A 110 -2.82 9.69 -20.36
N CYS A 111 -3.90 9.12 -20.94
CA CYS A 111 -4.25 7.71 -20.77
C CYS A 111 -3.43 6.74 -21.62
N GLU A 112 -2.98 7.16 -22.80
CA GLU A 112 -2.31 6.29 -23.77
C GLU A 112 -0.78 6.46 -23.77
N ASN A 113 -0.26 7.61 -23.35
CA ASN A 113 1.16 7.93 -23.39
C ASN A 113 1.74 8.08 -21.98
N LYS A 114 2.63 7.15 -21.63
CA LYS A 114 3.30 7.08 -20.32
C LYS A 114 4.17 8.30 -19.99
N THR A 115 4.78 8.92 -21.00
CA THR A 115 5.55 10.17 -20.82
C THR A 115 4.62 11.34 -20.51
N SER A 116 3.51 11.46 -21.25
CA SER A 116 2.50 12.50 -20.98
C SER A 116 1.84 12.31 -19.61
N PHE A 117 1.56 11.07 -19.21
CA PHE A 117 1.13 10.72 -17.86
C PHE A 117 2.16 11.18 -16.82
N LYS A 118 3.43 10.80 -16.99
CA LYS A 118 4.50 11.20 -16.06
C LYS A 118 4.58 12.71 -15.91
N ASN A 119 4.41 13.47 -16.99
CA ASN A 119 4.48 14.93 -16.94
C ASN A 119 3.33 15.53 -16.13
N GLN A 120 2.12 14.97 -16.25
CA GLN A 120 0.90 15.47 -15.60
C GLN A 120 0.65 14.91 -14.19
N THR A 121 1.35 13.84 -13.80
CA THR A 121 1.15 13.15 -12.51
C THR A 121 2.36 13.28 -11.60
N ARG A 122 2.16 13.37 -10.29
CA ARG A 122 3.25 13.50 -9.30
C ARG A 122 2.87 12.89 -7.95
N PHE A 123 3.87 12.51 -7.16
CA PHE A 123 3.65 12.19 -5.76
C PHE A 123 3.36 13.49 -4.99
N ALA A 124 2.18 13.58 -4.38
CA ALA A 124 1.82 14.68 -3.49
C ALA A 124 2.55 14.56 -2.15
N SER A 125 2.61 13.34 -1.62
CA SER A 125 3.27 13.03 -0.35
C SER A 125 3.74 11.57 -0.30
N ILE A 126 4.67 11.30 0.61
CA ILE A 126 5.03 9.94 1.01
C ILE A 126 5.08 9.85 2.54
N VAL A 127 4.83 8.65 3.05
CA VAL A 127 5.03 8.28 4.44
C VAL A 127 5.88 7.02 4.45
N VAL A 128 6.95 7.03 5.24
CA VAL A 128 7.87 5.90 5.34
C VAL A 128 7.55 5.11 6.61
N SER A 129 7.50 3.78 6.52
CA SER A 129 7.35 2.93 7.69
C SER A 129 8.58 2.99 8.60
N PRO A 130 8.45 2.68 9.91
CA PRO A 130 9.56 2.69 10.87
C PRO A 130 10.78 1.86 10.43
N ASP A 131 10.54 0.69 9.81
CA ASP A 131 11.57 -0.20 9.27
C ASP A 131 12.12 0.24 7.90
N LYS A 132 11.57 1.32 7.31
CA LYS A 132 11.88 1.83 5.97
C LYS A 132 11.66 0.82 4.84
N MET A 133 10.88 -0.24 5.08
CA MET A 133 10.57 -1.29 4.10
C MET A 133 9.26 -1.05 3.35
N LYS A 134 8.44 -0.11 3.82
CA LYS A 134 7.16 0.25 3.21
C LYS A 134 7.07 1.74 3.03
N ILE A 135 6.51 2.15 1.90
CA ILE A 135 6.29 3.55 1.57
C ILE A 135 4.82 3.69 1.23
N GLY A 136 4.07 4.34 2.10
CA GLY A 136 2.76 4.87 1.77
C GLY A 136 2.92 6.10 0.90
N PHE A 137 2.07 6.27 -0.10
CA PHE A 137 2.17 7.40 -1.01
C PHE A 137 0.79 7.95 -1.35
N THR A 138 0.78 9.24 -1.65
CA THR A 138 -0.37 9.94 -2.23
C THR A 138 0.06 10.54 -3.56
N ILE A 139 -0.77 10.36 -4.59
CA ILE A 139 -0.54 10.83 -5.96
C ILE A 139 -1.60 11.87 -6.30
N GLU A 140 -1.21 12.89 -7.04
CA GLU A 140 -2.11 13.86 -7.66
C GLU A 140 -1.78 14.01 -9.16
N SER A 141 -2.75 14.47 -9.94
CA SER A 141 -2.59 14.72 -11.37
C SER A 141 -3.26 16.03 -11.77
N ASP A 142 -2.68 16.74 -12.73
CA ASP A 142 -3.28 17.94 -13.33
C ASP A 142 -4.59 17.63 -14.05
N THR A 143 -4.76 16.40 -14.55
CA THR A 143 -6.00 15.93 -15.20
C THR A 143 -7.14 15.69 -14.19
N LEU A 144 -6.79 15.57 -12.91
CA LEU A 144 -7.69 15.15 -11.82
C LEU A 144 -7.82 16.16 -10.70
N SER A 145 -7.10 17.26 -10.72
CA SER A 145 -7.06 18.20 -9.60
C SER A 145 -8.47 18.66 -9.20
N PRO A 146 -8.86 18.58 -7.90
CA PRO A 146 -8.01 18.42 -6.71
C PRO A 146 -7.79 16.96 -6.25
N ASP A 147 -8.13 15.99 -7.07
CA ASP A 147 -8.29 14.62 -6.63
C ASP A 147 -6.99 13.85 -6.50
N LYS A 148 -6.98 12.97 -5.50
CA LYS A 148 -5.80 12.22 -5.06
C LYS A 148 -6.04 10.73 -5.02
N VAL A 149 -4.97 9.97 -5.19
CA VAL A 149 -4.91 8.50 -5.15
C VAL A 149 -3.94 8.08 -4.06
N ALA A 150 -4.31 7.09 -3.25
CA ALA A 150 -3.45 6.56 -2.20
C ALA A 150 -2.97 5.15 -2.56
N GLY A 151 -1.73 4.85 -2.19
CA GLY A 151 -1.15 3.53 -2.41
C GLY A 151 -0.05 3.21 -1.40
N ILE A 152 0.43 1.97 -1.47
CA ILE A 152 1.57 1.48 -0.69
C ILE A 152 2.55 0.76 -1.62
N PHE A 153 3.84 0.99 -1.37
CA PHE A 153 4.94 0.31 -2.02
C PHE A 153 5.70 -0.52 -0.99
N LEU A 154 5.78 -1.83 -1.25
CA LEU A 154 6.48 -2.80 -0.42
C LEU A 154 7.84 -3.11 -1.05
N ARG A 155 8.92 -2.71 -0.37
CA ARG A 155 10.28 -2.88 -0.91
C ARG A 155 10.74 -4.33 -0.94
N SER A 156 10.35 -5.10 0.07
CA SER A 156 10.71 -6.52 0.20
C SER A 156 10.30 -7.34 -1.03
N THR A 157 9.18 -6.99 -1.64
CA THR A 157 8.60 -7.68 -2.80
C THR A 157 8.61 -6.82 -4.07
N ASN A 158 9.14 -5.60 -4.00
CA ASN A 158 9.09 -4.59 -5.06
C ASN A 158 7.67 -4.41 -5.64
N LYS A 159 6.65 -4.41 -4.77
CA LYS A 159 5.25 -4.43 -5.18
C LYS A 159 4.58 -3.11 -4.85
N VAL A 160 3.88 -2.55 -5.84
CA VAL A 160 2.98 -1.42 -5.67
C VAL A 160 1.55 -1.93 -5.52
N GLN A 161 0.79 -1.36 -4.59
CA GLN A 161 -0.64 -1.63 -4.43
C GLN A 161 -1.37 -0.30 -4.31
N ILE A 162 -2.37 -0.11 -5.16
CA ILE A 162 -3.28 1.02 -5.07
C ILE A 162 -4.41 0.63 -4.11
N LEU A 163 -4.74 1.54 -3.18
CA LEU A 163 -5.66 1.26 -2.07
C LEU A 163 -7.11 1.62 -2.39
N THR A 164 -7.35 2.20 -3.56
CA THR A 164 -8.54 2.98 -3.88
C THR A 164 -9.16 2.43 -5.15
N SER A 165 -10.48 2.24 -5.18
CA SER A 165 -11.16 1.57 -6.29
C SER A 165 -11.94 2.51 -7.21
N TYR A 166 -12.32 3.71 -6.76
CA TYR A 166 -13.24 4.54 -7.54
C TYR A 166 -13.24 6.03 -7.20
N TYR A 167 -12.90 6.42 -5.97
CA TYR A 167 -13.04 7.80 -5.54
C TYR A 167 -11.74 8.56 -5.46
N LEU A 168 -11.92 9.86 -5.44
CA LEU A 168 -11.00 10.91 -5.79
C LEU A 168 -10.92 11.81 -4.55
N GLY A 169 -9.70 12.02 -4.03
CA GLY A 169 -9.48 12.70 -2.73
C GLY A 169 -8.89 11.80 -1.63
N ASN A 170 -8.28 10.67 -2.01
CA ASN A 170 -7.65 9.75 -1.09
C ASN A 170 -6.34 10.30 -0.52
N GLU A 171 -6.00 9.89 0.68
CA GLU A 171 -4.75 10.28 1.30
C GLU A 171 -4.18 9.14 2.14
N PHE A 172 -2.92 8.79 1.89
CA PHE A 172 -2.16 7.94 2.80
C PHE A 172 -1.72 8.79 4.00
N ILE A 173 -2.10 8.38 5.22
CA ILE A 173 -1.95 9.23 6.40
C ILE A 173 -0.72 8.84 7.21
N SER A 174 -0.64 7.61 7.68
CA SER A 174 0.45 7.21 8.60
C SER A 174 0.61 5.70 8.72
N PHE A 175 1.81 5.26 9.13
CA PHE A 175 2.05 3.91 9.63
C PHE A 175 1.98 3.89 11.16
N SER A 176 1.57 2.74 11.70
CA SER A 176 1.61 2.47 13.12
C SER A 176 3.06 2.42 13.65
N PRO A 177 3.30 2.49 14.99
CA PRO A 177 4.64 2.60 15.56
C PRO A 177 5.64 1.52 15.14
N ASN A 178 5.19 0.29 14.88
CA ASN A 178 6.02 -0.78 14.34
C ASN A 178 5.80 -1.04 12.83
N GLY A 179 4.96 -0.24 12.17
CA GLY A 179 4.66 -0.36 10.75
C GLY A 179 3.77 -1.53 10.38
N THR A 180 3.19 -2.24 11.35
CA THR A 180 2.30 -3.40 11.15
C THR A 180 0.98 -3.00 10.50
N ASN A 181 0.48 -1.80 10.82
CA ASN A 181 -0.77 -1.27 10.28
C ASN A 181 -0.54 0.11 9.67
N PHE A 182 -1.47 0.55 8.84
CA PHE A 182 -1.48 1.90 8.30
C PHE A 182 -2.89 2.46 8.27
N ALA A 183 -2.95 3.78 8.28
CA ALA A 183 -4.14 4.57 8.18
C ALA A 183 -4.17 5.28 6.83
N TYR A 184 -5.31 5.23 6.15
CA TYR A 184 -5.57 6.04 4.96
C TYR A 184 -7.03 6.49 4.93
N ARG A 185 -7.29 7.57 4.22
CA ARG A 185 -8.62 8.11 3.96
C ARG A 185 -8.97 7.85 2.51
N ASP A 186 -10.20 7.42 2.28
CA ASP A 186 -10.79 7.36 0.94
C ASP A 186 -11.52 8.68 0.63
N GLY A 187 -11.67 8.98 -0.65
CA GLY A 187 -12.43 10.14 -1.11
C GLY A 187 -13.85 10.15 -0.55
N CYS A 188 -14.42 11.36 -0.41
CA CYS A 188 -15.78 11.50 0.10
C CYS A 188 -16.78 11.35 -1.06
N TRP A 189 -17.78 10.49 -0.89
CA TRP A 189 -18.92 10.42 -1.80
C TRP A 189 -20.17 10.93 -1.11
N GLU A 190 -20.87 11.91 -1.70
CA GLU A 190 -22.07 12.52 -1.10
C GLU A 190 -21.88 12.91 0.38
N THR A 191 -20.74 13.54 0.71
CA THR A 191 -20.30 13.92 2.08
C THR A 191 -19.92 12.78 3.03
N ILE A 192 -19.99 11.53 2.58
CA ILE A 192 -19.57 10.34 3.32
C ILE A 192 -18.10 10.06 2.99
N CYS A 193 -17.21 10.40 3.90
CA CYS A 193 -15.78 10.07 3.79
C CYS A 193 -15.49 8.80 4.58
N ALA A 194 -14.81 7.84 3.96
CA ALA A 194 -14.40 6.63 4.64
C ALA A 194 -12.96 6.74 5.17
N PHE A 195 -12.76 6.20 6.37
CA PHE A 195 -11.44 6.08 6.98
C PHE A 195 -11.14 4.62 7.28
N TYR A 196 -9.93 4.20 6.96
CA TYR A 196 -9.52 2.81 7.06
C TYR A 196 -8.24 2.68 7.87
N ILE A 197 -8.21 1.63 8.68
CA ILE A 197 -6.96 1.05 9.18
C ILE A 197 -6.84 -0.35 8.61
N LYS A 198 -5.72 -0.63 7.96
CA LYS A 198 -5.43 -1.93 7.35
C LYS A 198 -4.09 -2.46 7.82
N ASN A 199 -3.93 -3.78 7.77
CA ASN A 199 -2.62 -4.40 7.92
C ASN A 199 -1.73 -4.06 6.70
N SER A 200 -0.48 -3.70 6.96
CA SER A 200 0.44 -3.20 5.92
C SER A 200 1.00 -4.27 4.99
N GLU A 201 0.94 -5.55 5.36
CA GLU A 201 1.41 -6.67 4.51
C GLU A 201 0.25 -7.34 3.77
N THR A 202 -0.86 -7.59 4.48
CA THR A 202 -2.01 -8.34 3.92
C THR A 202 -3.10 -7.44 3.33
N LEU A 203 -3.07 -6.13 3.61
CA LEU A 203 -4.15 -5.17 3.32
C LEU A 203 -5.50 -5.50 3.97
N ALA A 204 -5.53 -6.44 4.92
CA ALA A 204 -6.75 -6.82 5.62
C ALA A 204 -7.26 -5.66 6.48
N ASP A 205 -8.57 -5.44 6.45
CA ASP A 205 -9.22 -4.41 7.26
C ASP A 205 -9.10 -4.70 8.76
N LYS A 206 -8.76 -3.66 9.50
CA LYS A 206 -8.76 -3.62 10.98
C LYS A 206 -9.85 -2.70 11.49
N ILE A 207 -9.98 -1.55 10.84
CA ILE A 207 -11.07 -0.60 11.04
C ILE A 207 -11.57 -0.18 9.68
N ASN A 208 -12.90 -0.13 9.55
CA ASN A 208 -13.59 0.49 8.43
C ASN A 208 -14.64 1.45 9.00
N PHE A 209 -14.30 2.73 9.06
CA PHE A 209 -15.22 3.78 9.50
C PHE A 209 -15.90 4.39 8.30
N ILE A 210 -17.12 3.92 8.05
CA ILE A 210 -18.06 4.52 7.10
C ILE A 210 -19.17 5.16 7.93
N PRO A 211 -19.42 6.48 7.79
CA PRO A 211 -20.54 7.12 8.45
C PRO A 211 -21.84 6.38 8.15
N PRO A 212 -22.69 6.06 9.15
CA PRO A 212 -24.01 5.52 8.87
C PRO A 212 -24.80 6.56 8.06
N GLU A 213 -25.55 6.10 7.04
CA GLU A 213 -26.27 6.90 6.04
C GLU A 213 -27.15 8.05 6.61
N VAL A 214 -27.50 7.98 7.89
CA VAL A 214 -28.43 8.89 8.57
C VAL A 214 -27.74 10.04 9.33
N ASP A 215 -26.42 9.97 9.56
CA ASP A 215 -25.66 11.04 10.23
C ASP A 215 -24.42 11.45 9.43
N MET A 216 -24.69 12.18 8.33
CA MET A 216 -23.70 12.77 7.42
C MET A 216 -22.76 13.81 8.07
N ARG A 217 -22.79 13.97 9.40
CA ARG A 217 -21.89 14.87 10.15
C ARG A 217 -20.62 14.16 10.64
N GLY A 218 -20.55 12.84 10.51
CA GLY A 218 -19.46 12.03 11.02
C GLY A 218 -18.21 12.04 10.15
N ASN A 219 -17.51 13.18 10.01
CA ASN A 219 -16.18 13.15 9.38
C ASN A 219 -15.18 12.46 10.32
N TYR A 220 -14.66 11.31 9.89
CA TYR A 220 -13.60 10.60 10.59
C TYR A 220 -12.24 11.23 10.27
N GLU A 221 -11.60 11.80 11.28
CA GLU A 221 -10.26 12.38 11.17
C GLU A 221 -9.28 11.58 12.01
N PHE A 222 -8.28 10.97 11.39
CA PHE A 222 -7.19 10.37 12.15
C PHE A 222 -6.42 11.43 12.92
N VAL A 223 -6.16 11.18 14.21
CA VAL A 223 -5.36 12.08 15.04
C VAL A 223 -3.97 11.50 15.24
N ARG A 224 -3.88 10.29 15.79
CA ARG A 224 -2.60 9.62 16.06
C ARG A 224 -2.76 8.15 16.41
N TRP A 225 -1.65 7.43 16.34
CA TRP A 225 -1.51 6.11 16.94
C TRP A 225 -1.32 6.22 18.46
N ILE A 226 -1.96 5.33 19.20
CA ILE A 226 -1.68 5.10 20.64
C ILE A 226 -0.77 3.88 20.79
N SER A 227 -1.01 2.84 19.98
CA SER A 227 -0.16 1.66 19.81
C SER A 227 -0.36 1.09 18.40
N ASP A 228 0.26 -0.05 18.06
CA ASP A 228 -0.01 -0.70 16.77
C ASP A 228 -1.46 -1.12 16.57
N ASN A 229 -2.15 -1.41 17.67
CA ASN A 229 -3.49 -1.97 17.68
C ASN A 229 -4.52 -1.00 18.26
N GLN A 230 -4.14 0.28 18.40
CA GLN A 230 -5.03 1.31 18.92
C GLN A 230 -4.74 2.67 18.29
N ALA A 231 -5.79 3.31 17.78
CA ALA A 231 -5.72 4.63 17.18
C ALA A 231 -6.71 5.60 17.84
N GLU A 232 -6.35 6.88 17.86
CA GLU A 232 -7.18 8.00 18.26
C GLU A 232 -7.62 8.78 17.02
N TYR A 233 -8.91 9.07 16.94
CA TYR A 233 -9.56 9.74 15.81
C TYR A 233 -10.64 10.70 16.30
N LYS A 234 -11.05 11.65 15.47
CA LYS A 234 -12.22 12.47 15.71
C LYS A 234 -13.42 11.97 14.92
N LEU A 235 -14.60 12.06 15.52
CA LEU A 235 -15.89 11.99 14.85
C LEU A 235 -16.57 13.36 15.03
N GLY A 236 -16.56 14.18 13.98
CA GLY A 236 -16.91 15.59 14.12
C GLY A 236 -15.94 16.29 15.09
N ASN A 237 -16.44 16.80 16.21
CA ASN A 237 -15.61 17.45 17.23
C ASN A 237 -15.23 16.52 18.39
N GLU A 238 -15.74 15.29 18.43
CA GLU A 238 -15.50 14.35 19.53
C GLU A 238 -14.23 13.52 19.29
N LEU A 239 -13.34 13.47 20.27
CA LEU A 239 -12.17 12.59 20.25
C LEU A 239 -12.55 11.19 20.72
N LYS A 240 -12.23 10.17 19.93
CA LYS A 240 -12.53 8.76 20.17
C LYS A 240 -11.28 7.90 20.01
N ARG A 241 -11.33 6.69 20.57
CA ARG A 241 -10.28 5.67 20.44
C ARG A 241 -10.89 4.37 19.97
N ALA A 242 -10.18 3.67 19.11
CA ALA A 242 -10.55 2.34 18.67
C ALA A 242 -9.37 1.38 18.80
N SER A 243 -9.65 0.21 19.35
CA SER A 243 -8.73 -0.92 19.46
C SER A 243 -9.16 -2.04 18.52
N PHE A 244 -8.23 -2.82 17.99
CA PHE A 244 -8.47 -3.86 16.99
C PHE A 244 -7.40 -4.97 17.00
#